data_AF-A0ABD0PRZ6-F1
#
_entry.id   AF-A0ABD0PRZ6-F1
#
_cell.length_a   1.000
_cell.length_b   1.000
_cell.length_c   1.000
_cell.angle_alpha   90.00
_cell.angle_beta   90.00
_cell.angle_gamma   90.00
#
_symmetry.space_group_name_H-M   'P 1'
#
loop_
_entity.id
_entity.type
_entity.pdbx_description
1 polymer ?
#
loop_
_entity_poly.entity_id
_entity_poly.type
_entity_poly.pdbx_seq_one_letter_code
_entity_poly.pdbx_strand_id
1 'polypeptide(L)'
;MFSAQHSGGGSIMMWGAFSFNGKMELQVVQGHQMTAGYVDMLQYASLLTEGPRLCGNDWVFQQDSAAVHNAYLTKEHNVALLDLPVCSPDLNWIEN
;
A
#
# COMPACT_ATOMS: atom_id res chain seq x y z
N MET A 1 2.77 8.92 22.22
CA MET A 1 1.40 9.37 22.51
C MET A 1 0.72 9.56 21.16
N PHE A 2 -0.21 8.70 20.78
CA PHE A 2 -1.04 8.90 19.59
C PHE A 2 -2.46 9.22 20.05
N SER A 3 -2.92 10.42 19.69
CA SER A 3 -4.29 10.87 19.94
C SER A 3 -5.11 10.58 18.68
N ALA A 4 -6.00 9.60 18.74
CA ALA A 4 -7.03 9.41 17.73
C ALA A 4 -8.32 10.05 18.24
N GLN A 5 -8.64 11.26 17.78
CA GLN A 5 -9.96 11.84 17.97
C GLN A 5 -10.86 11.30 16.87
N HIS A 6 -11.64 10.26 17.17
CA HIS A 6 -12.70 9.79 16.28
C HIS A 6 -13.92 10.69 16.47
N SER A 7 -14.04 11.72 15.64
CA SER A 7 -15.32 12.39 15.42
C SER A 7 -16.25 11.37 14.77
N GLY A 8 -17.41 11.08 15.36
CA GLY A 8 -18.36 10.02 14.96
C GLY A 8 -19.04 10.16 13.59
N GLY A 9 -18.38 10.77 12.59
CA GLY A 9 -18.73 10.72 11.19
C GLY A 9 -18.00 9.56 10.50
N GLY A 10 -18.67 8.89 9.56
CA GLY A 10 -18.08 7.75 8.85
C GLY A 10 -16.72 8.06 8.23
N SER A 11 -15.82 7.07 8.20
CA SER A 11 -14.49 7.17 7.61
C SER A 11 -14.47 6.59 6.19
N ILE A 12 -13.76 7.27 5.27
CA ILE A 12 -13.41 6.71 3.96
C ILE A 12 -11.98 6.19 4.06
N MET A 13 -11.77 4.95 3.60
CA MET A 13 -10.43 4.37 3.47
C MET A 13 -9.97 4.54 2.02
N MET A 14 -8.73 4.96 1.83
CA MET A 14 -8.13 5.16 0.52
C MET A 14 -6.79 4.41 0.45
N TRP A 15 -6.43 3.96 -0.75
CA TRP A 15 -5.13 3.38 -1.03
C TRP A 15 -4.49 4.09 -2.20
N GLY A 16 -3.20 4.35 -2.11
CA GLY A 16 -2.40 4.87 -3.20
C GLY A 16 -0.94 4.54 -3.00
N ALA A 17 -0.17 4.72 -4.07
CA ALA A 17 1.27 4.60 -4.06
C ALA A 17 1.90 5.71 -4.90
N PHE A 18 3.15 6.01 -4.62
CA PHE A 18 3.92 7.01 -5.35
C PHE A 18 5.40 6.65 -5.38
N SER A 19 6.13 7.37 -6.21
CA SER A 19 7.57 7.29 -6.40
C SER A 19 8.14 8.69 -6.60
N PHE A 20 9.46 8.80 -6.68
CA PHE A 20 10.11 10.04 -7.11
C PHE A 20 9.61 10.54 -8.48
N ASN A 21 9.28 9.65 -9.40
CA ASN A 21 8.89 10.01 -10.77
C ASN A 21 7.38 10.30 -10.93
N GLY A 22 6.59 10.19 -9.85
CA GLY A 22 5.17 10.48 -9.88
C GLY A 22 4.33 9.56 -8.99
N LYS A 23 3.01 9.73 -9.07
CA LYS A 23 2.02 9.05 -8.23
C LYS A 23 1.08 8.18 -9.06
N MET A 24 0.52 7.16 -8.42
CA MET A 24 -0.61 6.38 -8.92
C MET A 24 -1.94 7.06 -8.61
N GLU A 25 -2.99 6.65 -9.29
CA GLU A 25 -4.36 7.09 -8.99
C GLU A 25 -4.82 6.52 -7.64
N LEU A 26 -5.42 7.38 -6.82
CA LEU A 26 -5.87 7.03 -5.49
C LEU A 26 -7.19 6.24 -5.56
N GLN A 27 -7.20 5.07 -4.93
CA GLN A 27 -8.32 4.14 -4.94
C GLN A 27 -9.13 4.24 -3.66
N VAL A 28 -10.45 4.24 -3.76
CA VAL A 28 -11.33 4.15 -2.60
C VAL A 28 -11.46 2.68 -2.20
N VAL A 29 -11.13 2.38 -0.96
CA VAL A 29 -11.16 1.04 -0.39
C VAL A 29 -12.44 0.87 0.41
N GLN A 30 -13.31 -0.05 0.01
CA GLN A 30 -14.59 -0.26 0.70
C GLN A 30 -14.46 -1.27 1.85
N GLY A 31 -14.87 -0.88 3.05
CA GLY A 31 -15.02 -1.78 4.20
C GLY A 31 -13.70 -2.28 4.81
N HIS A 32 -13.81 -3.28 5.71
CA HIS A 32 -12.67 -3.91 6.38
C HIS A 32 -12.00 -4.92 5.43
N GLN A 33 -10.80 -4.58 4.96
CA GLN A 33 -10.08 -5.41 3.99
C GLN A 33 -9.56 -6.68 4.66
N MET A 34 -10.04 -7.83 4.20
CA MET A 34 -9.35 -9.11 4.36
C MET A 34 -8.24 -9.20 3.30
N THR A 35 -7.28 -10.12 3.47
CA THR A 35 -6.15 -10.30 2.54
C THR A 35 -6.57 -10.41 1.07
N ALA A 36 -7.70 -11.05 0.77
CA ALA A 36 -8.24 -11.15 -0.60
C ALA A 36 -8.60 -9.78 -1.21
N GLY A 37 -9.28 -8.91 -0.44
CA GLY A 37 -9.65 -7.59 -0.92
C GLY A 37 -8.43 -6.69 -1.18
N TYR A 38 -7.37 -6.86 -0.40
CA TYR A 38 -6.11 -6.16 -0.64
C TYR A 38 -5.43 -6.62 -1.94
N VAL A 39 -5.44 -7.92 -2.25
CA VAL A 39 -4.94 -8.46 -3.52
C VAL A 39 -5.75 -7.90 -4.71
N ASP A 40 -7.08 -7.95 -4.63
CA ASP A 40 -7.97 -7.42 -5.67
C ASP A 40 -7.73 -5.93 -5.90
N MET A 41 -7.53 -5.17 -4.82
CA MET A 41 -7.22 -3.75 -4.89
C MET A 41 -5.87 -3.50 -5.59
N LEU A 42 -4.82 -4.25 -5.27
CA LEU A 42 -3.52 -4.12 -5.95
C LEU A 42 -3.60 -4.46 -7.45
N GLN A 43 -4.42 -5.45 -7.82
CA GLN A 43 -4.69 -5.78 -9.22
C GLN A 43 -5.47 -4.66 -9.91
N TYR A 44 -6.52 -4.16 -9.27
CA TYR A 44 -7.34 -3.07 -9.78
C TYR A 44 -6.51 -1.80 -10.00
N ALA A 45 -5.65 -1.45 -9.03
CA ALA A 45 -4.72 -0.34 -9.13
C ALA A 45 -3.59 -0.57 -10.16
N SER A 46 -3.54 -1.74 -10.81
CA SER A 46 -2.55 -2.10 -11.83
C SER A 46 -1.10 -1.99 -11.34
N LEU A 47 -0.83 -2.38 -10.08
CA LEU A 47 0.48 -2.24 -9.45
C LEU A 47 1.63 -2.81 -10.30
N LEU A 48 1.44 -3.97 -10.92
CA LEU A 48 2.47 -4.64 -11.72
C LEU A 48 2.85 -3.89 -13.01
N THR A 49 1.95 -3.06 -13.53
CA THR A 49 2.20 -2.23 -14.71
C THR A 49 2.73 -0.86 -14.29
N GLU A 50 2.17 -0.30 -13.22
CA GLU A 50 2.50 1.04 -12.74
C GLU A 50 3.84 1.10 -12.01
N GLY A 51 4.24 0.04 -11.31
CA GLY A 51 5.54 -0.09 -10.65
C GLY A 51 6.71 0.14 -11.62
N PRO A 52 6.83 -0.66 -12.70
CA PRO A 52 7.85 -0.45 -13.72
C PRO A 52 7.75 0.90 -14.43
N ARG A 53 6.53 1.39 -14.67
CA ARG A 53 6.30 2.70 -15.30
C ARG A 53 6.87 3.85 -14.45
N LEU A 54 6.76 3.75 -13.13
CA LEU A 54 7.16 4.78 -12.18
C LEU A 54 8.61 4.61 -11.70
N CYS A 55 9.10 3.39 -11.55
CA CYS A 55 10.37 3.11 -10.85
C CYS A 55 11.38 2.31 -11.69
N GLY A 56 11.02 1.89 -12.91
CA GLY A 56 11.83 1.00 -13.75
C GLY A 56 11.70 -0.48 -13.37
N ASN A 57 12.38 -1.36 -14.10
CA ASN A 57 12.18 -2.81 -13.97
C ASN A 57 12.61 -3.38 -12.62
N ASP A 58 13.55 -2.73 -11.93
CA ASP A 58 14.07 -3.15 -10.62
C ASP A 58 13.36 -2.45 -9.45
N TRP A 59 12.07 -2.13 -9.63
CA TRP A 59 11.29 -1.45 -8.61
C TRP A 59 11.08 -2.32 -7.36
N VAL A 60 11.03 -1.65 -6.21
CA VAL A 60 10.77 -2.27 -4.91
C VAL A 60 9.50 -1.67 -4.35
N PHE A 61 8.60 -2.53 -3.89
CA PHE A 61 7.34 -2.12 -3.28
C PHE A 61 7.51 -1.94 -1.77
N GLN A 62 7.15 -0.76 -1.30
CA GLN A 62 7.09 -0.44 0.13
C GLN A 62 5.63 -0.48 0.59
N GLN A 63 5.37 -1.19 1.67
CA GLN A 63 4.08 -1.29 2.34
C GLN A 63 4.31 -1.39 3.85
N ASP A 64 3.32 -0.97 4.65
CA ASP A 64 3.42 -1.11 6.10
C ASP A 64 3.26 -2.58 6.56
N SER A 65 3.59 -2.86 7.81
CA SER A 65 3.60 -4.21 8.37
C SER A 65 2.21 -4.72 8.81
N ALA A 66 1.09 -4.13 8.37
CA ALA A 66 -0.23 -4.62 8.74
C ALA A 66 -0.46 -6.05 8.23
N ALA A 67 -1.18 -6.86 9.02
CA ALA A 67 -1.34 -8.30 8.76
C ALA A 67 -1.93 -8.61 7.37
N VAL A 68 -2.73 -7.69 6.82
CA VAL A 68 -3.36 -7.78 5.50
C VAL A 68 -2.35 -7.67 4.34
N HIS A 69 -1.18 -7.06 4.57
CA HIS A 69 -0.11 -6.85 3.60
C HIS A 69 0.81 -8.05 3.39
N ASN A 70 0.58 -9.16 4.12
CA ASN A 70 1.08 -10.50 3.75
C ASN A 70 0.33 -11.07 2.53
N ALA A 71 0.09 -10.21 1.53
CA ALA A 71 -0.77 -10.46 0.41
C ALA A 71 -0.19 -11.53 -0.52
N TYR A 72 -1.08 -12.31 -1.13
CA TYR A 72 -0.70 -13.35 -2.07
C TYR A 72 0.04 -12.79 -3.30
N LEU A 73 -0.32 -11.58 -3.74
CA LEU A 73 0.22 -10.95 -4.95
C LEU A 73 1.73 -10.68 -4.88
N THR A 74 2.24 -10.30 -3.72
CA THR A 74 3.69 -10.09 -3.51
C THR A 74 4.45 -11.42 -3.52
N LYS A 75 3.82 -12.51 -3.05
CA LYS A 75 4.40 -13.85 -3.03
C LYS A 75 4.34 -14.55 -4.40
N GLU A 76 3.25 -14.42 -5.15
CA GLU A 76 3.04 -15.14 -6.41
C GLU A 76 3.73 -14.45 -7.60
N HIS A 77 3.75 -13.11 -7.63
CA HIS A 77 4.32 -12.35 -8.75
C HIS A 77 5.77 -11.90 -8.52
N ASN A 78 6.44 -12.39 -7.47
CA ASN A 78 7.83 -12.06 -7.13
C ASN A 78 8.10 -10.55 -7.07
N VAL A 79 7.15 -9.78 -6.57
CA VAL A 79 7.36 -8.33 -6.35
C VAL A 79 8.35 -8.17 -5.21
N ALA A 80 9.47 -7.50 -5.46
CA ALA A 80 10.44 -7.20 -4.43
C ALA A 80 9.81 -6.28 -3.38
N LEU A 81 9.86 -6.71 -2.12
CA LEU A 81 9.37 -5.92 -0.99
C LEU A 81 10.54 -5.24 -0.29
N LEU A 82 10.34 -3.98 0.11
CA LEU A 82 11.28 -3.29 0.97
C LEU A 82 11.20 -3.92 2.37
N ASP A 83 12.34 -4.39 2.88
CA ASP A 83 12.42 -4.90 4.24
C ASP A 83 12.38 -3.72 5.22
N LEU A 84 11.24 -3.56 5.91
CA LEU A 84 11.03 -2.51 6.89
C LEU A 84 10.95 -3.11 8.29
N PRO A 85 11.57 -2.48 9.30
CA PRO A 85 11.38 -2.88 10.68
C PRO A 85 9.92 -2.67 11.10
N VAL A 86 9.33 -3.69 11.72
CA VAL A 86 7.95 -3.69 12.20
C VAL A 86 7.69 -2.47 13.09
N CYS A 87 6.55 -1.79 12.88
CA CYS A 87 6.14 -0.60 13.64
C CYS A 87 7.06 0.64 13.49
N SER A 88 7.59 0.88 12.28
CA SER A 88 8.41 2.08 11.98
C SER A 88 7.68 3.05 11.03
N PRO A 89 6.62 3.74 11.50
CA PRO A 89 5.86 4.68 10.67
C PRO A 89 6.71 5.86 10.17
N ASP A 90 7.76 6.21 10.91
CA ASP A 90 8.75 7.22 10.56
C ASP A 90 9.55 6.90 9.28
N LEU A 91 9.62 5.63 8.90
CA LEU A 91 10.28 5.17 7.69
C LEU A 91 9.32 5.00 6.50
N ASN A 92 8.02 5.21 6.70
CA ASN A 92 7.03 5.15 5.64
C ASN A 92 6.85 6.52 5.00
N TRP A 93 7.36 6.70 3.78
CA TRP A 93 7.29 7.99 3.09
C TRP A 93 5.86 8.48 2.80
N ILE A 94 4.85 7.60 2.87
CA ILE A 94 3.45 8.03 2.72
C ILE A 94 2.85 8.65 3.98
N GLU A 95 3.49 8.44 5.14
CA GLU A 95 3.02 8.96 6.44
C GLU A 95 3.72 10.27 6.86
N ASN A 96 4.74 10.72 6.12
CA ASN A 96 5.53 11.93 6.34
C ASN A 96 5.34 12.95 5.21
#